data_AF-A0A832X5F9-F1
#
_entry.id   AF-A0A832X5F9-F1
#
_cell.length_a   1.000
_cell.length_b   1.000
_cell.length_c   1.000
_cell.angle_alpha   90.00
_cell.angle_beta   90.00
_cell.angle_gamma   90.00
#
_symmetry.space_group_name_H-M   'P 1'
#
loop_
_entity.id
_entity.type
_entity.pdbx_description
1 polymer ?
#
loop_
_entity_poly.entity_id
_entity_poly.type
_entity_poly.pdbx_seq_one_letter_code
_entity_poly.pdbx_strand_id
1 'polypeptide(L)'
;MPGREEFFHEMGRVFTEAQKNDLPFIEVRSGDLHKKLGGYPGRNHQMPLCCDIMRQVMEKNDQIIMQPPKGRGANLIIRYYLPRKSLHFRESVIDISSVPESPVSVKPLPKNQNTIIELENPKPSDPPRVENNDPQNIPRILFEKRINGLALKSHDLKSLQEIVNLMEVNPESALIKIRSIAEKISRRICNKAGVSTENMRFSDLCPVISERKLLSAKGIVYLNNIRIAGNAAAHPDENASTSDFSKNDVLIYGQAIIEIIDEALKKDLM
;
A
#
# COMPACT_ATOMS: atom_id res chain seq x y z
N MET A 1 25.35 6.25 -0.25
CA MET A 1 24.30 5.75 0.67
C MET A 1 23.71 6.98 1.31
N PRO A 2 22.40 7.22 1.18
CA PRO A 2 21.83 8.53 1.47
C PRO A 2 21.89 8.88 2.95
N GLY A 3 22.35 10.09 3.23
CA GLY A 3 22.47 10.63 4.59
C GLY A 3 21.15 11.15 5.15
N ARG A 4 21.14 11.50 6.45
CA ARG A 4 19.97 12.11 7.12
C ARG A 4 19.51 13.39 6.39
N GLU A 5 20.45 14.23 5.99
CA GLU A 5 20.18 15.50 5.28
C GLU A 5 19.45 15.29 3.96
N GLU A 6 19.89 14.32 3.16
CA GLU A 6 19.29 14.01 1.87
C GLU A 6 17.82 13.58 2.01
N PHE A 7 17.50 12.80 3.05
CA PHE A 7 16.11 12.42 3.35
C PHE A 7 15.25 13.60 3.79
N PHE A 8 15.77 14.50 4.64
CA PHE A 8 15.04 15.72 5.03
C PHE A 8 14.81 16.63 3.84
N HIS A 9 15.82 16.80 2.99
CA HIS A 9 15.74 17.61 1.78
C HIS A 9 14.68 17.06 0.82
N GLU A 10 14.70 15.75 0.55
CA GLU A 10 13.72 15.13 -0.35
C GLU A 10 12.30 15.19 0.24
N MET A 11 12.11 15.02 1.55
CA MET A 11 10.81 15.25 2.19
C MET A 11 10.32 16.69 2.01
N GLY A 12 11.21 17.67 2.17
CA GLY A 12 10.90 19.09 1.93
C GLY A 12 10.51 19.34 0.47
N ARG A 13 11.20 18.71 -0.48
CA ARG A 13 10.90 18.78 -1.91
C ARG A 13 9.51 18.20 -2.21
N VAL A 14 9.21 17.02 -1.66
CA VAL A 14 7.91 16.34 -1.81
C VAL A 14 6.76 17.20 -1.29
N PHE A 15 6.92 17.83 -0.11
CA PHE A 15 5.91 18.74 0.43
C PHE A 15 5.73 19.99 -0.43
N THR A 16 6.83 20.62 -0.84
CA THR A 16 6.79 21.82 -1.69
C THR A 16 6.10 21.54 -3.03
N GLU A 17 6.41 20.40 -3.65
CA GLU A 17 5.80 19.97 -4.90
C GLU A 17 4.30 19.70 -4.73
N ALA A 18 3.91 18.99 -3.66
CA ALA A 18 2.50 18.73 -3.38
C ALA A 18 1.71 20.00 -3.06
N GLN A 19 2.31 20.96 -2.34
CA GLN A 19 1.70 22.26 -2.05
C GLN A 19 1.57 23.13 -3.29
N LYS A 20 2.56 23.13 -4.19
CA LYS A 20 2.47 23.83 -5.49
C LYS A 20 1.34 23.29 -6.37
N ASN A 21 0.96 22.03 -6.18
CA ASN A 21 -0.15 21.39 -6.86
C ASN A 21 -1.48 21.48 -6.07
N ASP A 22 -1.55 22.36 -5.05
CA ASP A 22 -2.73 22.60 -4.21
C ASP A 22 -3.35 21.33 -3.61
N LEU A 23 -2.53 20.31 -3.34
CA LEU A 23 -3.02 19.07 -2.73
C LEU A 23 -3.32 19.30 -1.23
N PRO A 24 -4.44 18.77 -0.71
CA PRO A 24 -4.77 18.88 0.72
C PRO A 24 -3.90 17.95 1.60
N PHE A 25 -3.34 16.90 1.00
CA PHE A 25 -2.42 15.97 1.65
C PHE A 25 -1.56 15.26 0.61
N ILE A 26 -0.49 14.61 1.06
CA ILE A 26 0.32 13.70 0.26
C ILE A 26 0.63 12.43 1.05
N GLU A 27 0.59 11.29 0.38
CA GLU A 27 1.03 10.01 0.93
C GLU A 27 2.44 9.71 0.44
N VAL A 28 3.35 9.48 1.39
CA VAL A 28 4.74 9.16 1.08
C VAL A 28 5.06 7.77 1.59
N ARG A 29 5.60 6.93 0.70
CA ARG A 29 6.09 5.60 1.01
C ARG A 29 7.61 5.62 1.22
N SER A 30 8.08 4.97 2.29
CA SER A 30 9.51 4.93 2.65
C SER A 30 10.38 4.25 1.59
N GLY A 31 9.88 3.19 0.96
CA GLY A 31 10.57 2.52 -0.13
C GLY A 31 10.85 3.45 -1.31
N ASP A 32 9.87 4.25 -1.70
CA ASP A 32 9.94 5.13 -2.86
C ASP A 32 10.84 6.33 -2.55
N LEU A 33 10.70 6.92 -1.35
CA LEU A 33 11.57 7.99 -0.85
C LEU A 33 13.04 7.57 -0.83
N HIS A 34 13.33 6.34 -0.37
CA HIS A 34 14.69 5.80 -0.33
C HIS A 34 15.26 5.49 -1.71
N LYS A 35 14.43 4.91 -2.60
CA LYS A 35 14.81 4.61 -3.98
C LYS A 35 15.19 5.88 -4.74
N LYS A 36 14.44 6.99 -4.55
CA LYS A 36 14.75 8.29 -5.17
C LYS A 36 16.15 8.82 -4.85
N LEU A 37 16.69 8.49 -3.67
CA LEU A 37 18.03 8.90 -3.24
C LEU A 37 19.13 7.88 -3.60
N GLY A 38 18.81 6.88 -4.43
CA GLY A 38 19.80 5.91 -4.94
C GLY A 38 20.36 4.94 -3.89
N GLY A 39 19.69 4.79 -2.74
CA GLY A 39 20.17 3.97 -1.63
C GLY A 39 19.56 2.57 -1.52
N TYR A 40 18.55 2.24 -2.35
CA TYR A 40 17.78 1.01 -2.23
C TYR A 40 17.35 0.44 -3.59
N PRO A 41 17.36 -0.90 -3.77
CA PRO A 41 17.80 -1.92 -2.82
C PRO A 41 19.33 -2.15 -2.80
N GLY A 42 19.92 -2.34 -1.63
CA GLY A 42 21.36 -2.61 -1.45
C GLY A 42 21.69 -3.16 -0.06
N ARG A 43 22.86 -3.80 0.11
CA ARG A 43 23.27 -4.47 1.38
C ARG A 43 23.40 -3.52 2.57
N ASN A 44 23.68 -2.25 2.30
CA ASN A 44 23.76 -1.19 3.30
C ASN A 44 22.57 -0.24 3.05
N HIS A 45 21.36 -0.66 3.40
CA HIS A 45 20.16 0.16 3.19
C HIS A 45 19.84 1.02 4.42
N GLN A 46 19.80 2.35 4.27
CA GLN A 46 19.37 3.30 5.32
C GLN A 46 17.85 3.30 5.55
N MET A 47 17.18 2.17 5.33
CA MET A 47 15.71 2.06 5.41
C MET A 47 15.19 2.38 6.83
N PRO A 48 15.82 1.94 7.93
CA PRO A 48 15.46 2.39 9.28
C PRO A 48 15.54 3.90 9.43
N LEU A 49 16.64 4.52 9.00
CA LEU A 49 16.85 5.97 9.05
C LEU A 49 15.79 6.74 8.25
N CYS A 50 15.48 6.28 7.03
CA CYS A 50 14.40 6.84 6.21
C CYS A 50 13.05 6.80 6.94
N CYS A 51 12.69 5.65 7.52
CA CYS A 51 11.44 5.51 8.28
C CYS A 51 11.41 6.42 9.52
N ASP A 52 12.54 6.56 10.22
CA ASP A 52 12.63 7.43 11.39
C ASP A 52 12.49 8.91 11.01
N ILE A 53 13.10 9.34 9.89
CA ILE A 53 12.99 10.73 9.38
C ILE A 53 11.55 11.03 8.96
N MET A 54 10.91 10.12 8.22
CA MET A 54 9.50 10.26 7.86
C MET A 54 8.62 10.45 9.10
N ARG A 55 8.85 9.68 10.17
CA ARG A 55 8.11 9.84 11.43
C ARG A 55 8.46 11.15 12.15
N GLN A 56 9.70 11.62 12.08
CA GLN A 56 10.13 12.88 12.70
C GLN A 56 9.47 14.11 12.07
N VAL A 57 9.17 14.07 10.77
CA VAL A 57 8.52 15.18 10.07
C VAL A 57 7.00 15.13 10.11
N MET A 58 6.42 14.20 10.87
CA MET A 58 4.98 14.15 11.14
C MET A 58 4.56 15.28 12.08
N GLU A 59 3.39 15.85 11.80
CA GLU A 59 2.65 16.75 12.68
C GLU A 59 1.46 16.00 13.30
N LYS A 60 0.78 16.64 14.26
CA LYS A 60 -0.32 16.04 15.03
C LYS A 60 -1.46 15.49 14.16
N ASN A 61 -1.68 16.05 12.99
CA ASN A 61 -2.79 15.67 12.10
C ASN A 61 -2.41 14.55 11.11
N ASP A 62 -1.15 14.14 11.05
CA ASP A 62 -0.69 13.13 10.08
C ASP A 62 -1.04 11.72 10.48
N GLN A 63 -1.14 10.86 9.48
CA GLN A 63 -1.64 9.51 9.66
C GLN A 63 -0.70 8.49 9.05
N ILE A 64 -0.32 7.48 9.84
CA ILE A 64 0.33 6.29 9.31
C ILE A 64 -0.76 5.44 8.66
N ILE A 65 -0.76 5.38 7.33
CA ILE A 65 -1.75 4.63 6.54
C ILE A 65 -1.41 3.14 6.53
N MET A 66 -0.12 2.83 6.42
CA MET A 66 0.37 1.46 6.43
C MET A 66 1.71 1.40 7.15
N GLN A 67 1.91 0.40 7.99
CA GLN A 67 3.22 0.10 8.56
C GLN A 67 3.53 -1.40 8.51
N PRO A 68 4.77 -1.80 8.22
CA PRO A 68 5.17 -3.19 8.32
C PRO A 68 5.05 -3.66 9.79
N PRO A 69 4.92 -4.98 10.05
CA PRO A 69 4.79 -5.51 11.42
C PRO A 69 5.93 -5.10 12.37
N LYS A 70 7.13 -4.88 11.82
CA LYS A 70 8.31 -4.40 12.57
C LYS A 70 8.42 -2.88 12.67
N GLY A 71 7.42 -2.13 12.19
CA GLY A 71 7.34 -0.66 12.22
C GLY A 71 8.28 0.09 11.27
N ARG A 72 9.43 -0.51 10.92
CA ARG A 72 10.44 0.03 10.01
C ARG A 72 10.59 -0.86 8.78
N GLY A 73 10.46 -0.29 7.59
CA GLY A 73 10.62 -1.00 6.33
C GLY A 73 10.00 -0.24 5.17
N ALA A 74 10.28 -0.70 3.94
CA ALA A 74 9.91 -0.04 2.68
C ALA A 74 8.40 0.10 2.43
N ASN A 75 7.58 -0.56 3.26
CA ASN A 75 6.12 -0.54 3.20
C ASN A 75 5.49 0.43 4.20
N LEU A 76 6.28 1.29 4.86
CA LEU A 76 5.75 2.38 5.67
C LEU A 76 5.17 3.45 4.74
N ILE A 77 3.88 3.77 4.91
CA ILE A 77 3.19 4.85 4.21
C ILE A 77 2.62 5.81 5.25
N ILE A 78 2.95 7.08 5.11
CA ILE A 78 2.44 8.15 5.96
C ILE A 78 1.75 9.19 5.08
N ARG A 79 0.52 9.54 5.44
CA ARG A 79 -0.22 10.67 4.89
C ARG A 79 0.12 11.92 5.68
N TYR A 80 0.64 12.91 4.96
CA TYR A 80 0.99 14.23 5.48
C TYR A 80 -0.02 15.25 4.98
N TYR A 81 -0.73 15.92 5.89
CA TYR A 81 -1.64 17.01 5.52
C TYR A 81 -0.86 18.29 5.19
N LEU A 82 -1.35 19.06 4.24
CA LEU A 82 -0.76 20.30 3.73
C LEU A 82 -1.70 21.49 4.05
N PRO A 83 -1.19 22.74 4.12
CA PRO A 83 0.17 23.19 3.84
C PRO A 83 1.17 22.89 4.97
N ARG A 84 2.45 22.77 4.62
CA ARG A 84 3.56 22.63 5.58
C ARG A 84 4.54 23.77 5.47
N LYS A 85 5.25 24.02 6.57
CA LYS A 85 6.44 24.85 6.55
C LYS A 85 7.57 24.07 5.88
N SER A 86 8.39 24.73 5.07
CA SER A 86 9.58 24.12 4.47
C SER A 86 10.46 23.51 5.58
N LEU A 87 10.84 22.24 5.39
CA LEU A 87 11.79 21.56 6.26
C LEU A 87 13.17 22.20 6.05
N HIS A 88 13.51 23.21 6.84
CA HIS A 88 14.88 23.72 6.90
C HIS A 88 15.71 22.81 7.81
N PHE A 89 16.69 22.12 7.23
CA PHE A 89 17.73 21.44 7.99
C PHE A 89 18.53 22.51 8.75
N ARG A 90 18.32 22.63 10.06
CA ARG A 90 19.13 23.50 10.90
C ARG A 90 20.46 22.81 11.16
N GLU A 91 21.47 23.17 10.38
CA GLU A 91 22.86 23.05 10.80
C GLU A 91 23.10 24.06 11.93
N SER A 92 23.03 23.62 13.18
CA SER A 92 23.82 24.13 14.31
C SER A 92 23.35 23.47 15.61
N VAL A 93 24.25 22.80 16.33
CA VAL A 93 24.94 23.34 17.52
C VAL A 93 23.97 23.66 18.66
N ILE A 94 24.28 23.07 19.82
CA ILE A 94 23.76 23.44 21.12
C ILE A 94 23.82 24.97 21.28
N ASP A 95 22.68 25.63 21.25
CA ASP A 95 22.52 26.94 21.87
C ASP A 95 21.12 27.06 22.49
N ILE A 96 21.09 26.85 23.80
CA ILE A 96 20.05 27.38 24.69
C ILE A 96 20.74 28.24 25.75
N SER A 97 21.45 29.28 25.31
CA SER A 97 21.51 30.56 26.02
C SER A 97 20.27 31.40 25.68
N SER A 98 19.10 30.92 26.11
CA SER A 98 17.89 31.75 26.28
C SER A 98 16.90 31.05 27.20
N VAL A 99 17.35 30.79 28.42
CA VAL A 99 16.47 30.59 29.57
C VAL A 99 16.27 31.97 30.21
N PRO A 100 15.08 32.57 30.20
CA PRO A 100 14.67 33.41 31.31
C PRO A 100 14.19 32.48 32.43
N GLU A 101 14.92 32.55 33.55
CA GLU A 101 14.67 31.82 34.79
C GLU A 101 13.30 32.17 35.38
N SER A 102 12.47 31.12 35.57
CA SER A 102 11.66 30.84 36.79
C SER A 102 10.55 31.83 37.22
N PRO A 103 9.63 31.47 38.17
CA PRO A 103 9.30 30.16 38.77
C PRO A 103 7.79 29.80 38.75
N VAL A 104 7.53 28.49 38.74
CA VAL A 104 6.53 27.71 39.52
C VAL A 104 5.24 28.41 40.00
N SER A 105 4.08 27.91 39.55
CA SER A 105 2.94 27.68 40.46
C SER A 105 2.00 26.59 39.95
N VAL A 106 1.99 25.47 40.66
CA VAL A 106 1.03 24.36 40.54
C VAL A 106 -0.29 24.78 41.16
N LYS A 107 -1.43 24.59 40.47
CA LYS A 107 -2.78 24.43 41.07
C LYS A 107 -3.73 23.68 40.10
N PRO A 108 -4.80 23.03 40.61
CA PRO A 108 -5.17 21.65 40.25
C PRO A 108 -6.36 21.52 39.28
N LEU A 109 -6.56 20.28 38.81
CA LEU A 109 -7.77 19.79 38.11
C LEU A 109 -9.07 20.42 38.64
N PRO A 110 -9.96 20.96 37.78
CA PRO A 110 -11.33 21.19 38.16
C PRO A 110 -12.17 19.93 37.96
N LYS A 111 -13.03 19.75 38.96
CA LYS A 111 -13.97 18.65 39.15
C LYS A 111 -15.15 18.77 38.18
N ASN A 112 -15.64 17.59 37.84
CA ASN A 112 -16.96 17.28 37.31
C ASN A 112 -18.08 18.21 37.84
N GLN A 113 -18.87 18.80 36.93
CA GLN A 113 -20.25 19.21 37.20
C GLN A 113 -21.11 18.85 35.99
N ASN A 114 -21.95 17.83 36.18
CA ASN A 114 -23.17 17.60 35.43
C ASN A 114 -24.01 18.87 35.40
N THR A 115 -24.66 19.19 34.26
CA THR A 115 -26.03 19.74 34.21
C THR A 115 -26.57 19.70 32.77
N ILE A 116 -27.59 18.86 32.60
CA ILE A 116 -28.79 18.96 31.73
C ILE A 116 -28.66 18.82 30.21
N ILE A 117 -29.33 17.75 29.78
CA ILE A 117 -29.74 17.36 28.44
C ILE A 117 -30.89 18.27 28.00
N GLU A 118 -30.73 18.98 26.88
CA GLU A 118 -31.86 19.38 26.04
C GLU A 118 -31.76 18.65 24.70
N LEU A 119 -32.79 17.85 24.44
CA LEU A 119 -33.00 17.07 23.22
C LEU A 119 -33.41 18.00 22.09
N GLU A 120 -32.52 18.30 21.16
CA GLU A 120 -32.91 18.69 19.81
C GLU A 120 -32.92 17.43 18.90
N ASN A 121 -34.12 17.09 18.44
CA ASN A 121 -34.38 15.97 17.54
C ASN A 121 -33.55 16.08 16.24
N PRO A 122 -32.89 14.99 15.78
CA PRO A 122 -32.25 14.98 14.47
C PRO A 122 -33.30 15.06 13.36
N LYS A 123 -33.13 16.03 12.44
CA LYS A 123 -33.87 16.09 11.18
C LYS A 123 -33.69 14.79 10.39
N PRO A 124 -34.72 14.31 9.68
CA PRO A 124 -34.66 13.04 8.96
C PRO A 124 -33.58 13.11 7.89
N SER A 125 -32.66 12.14 7.96
CA SER A 125 -31.63 11.89 6.97
C SER A 125 -32.25 11.67 5.60
N ASP A 126 -31.74 12.38 4.59
CA ASP A 126 -32.02 12.09 3.18
C ASP A 126 -31.81 10.59 2.89
N PRO A 127 -32.67 9.97 2.07
CA PRO A 127 -32.52 8.56 1.69
C PRO A 127 -31.19 8.34 0.96
N PRO A 128 -30.58 7.14 1.09
CA PRO A 128 -29.30 6.84 0.47
C PRO A 128 -29.36 7.08 -1.04
N ARG A 129 -28.48 7.96 -1.51
CA ARG A 129 -28.30 8.30 -2.91
C ARG A 129 -27.96 7.02 -3.67
N VAL A 130 -28.90 6.56 -4.49
CA VAL A 130 -28.74 5.43 -5.41
C VAL A 130 -27.47 5.64 -6.23
N GLU A 131 -26.52 4.72 -6.12
CA GLU A 131 -25.29 4.71 -6.91
C GLU A 131 -25.66 4.72 -8.40
N ASN A 132 -25.22 5.75 -9.11
CA ASN A 132 -25.40 5.87 -10.55
C ASN A 132 -24.70 4.70 -11.25
N ASN A 133 -25.46 3.87 -11.96
CA ASN A 133 -24.96 2.85 -12.87
C ASN A 133 -24.32 3.51 -14.10
N ASP A 134 -23.08 4.00 -13.95
CA ASP A 134 -22.22 4.34 -15.08
C ASP A 134 -21.78 3.05 -15.80
N PRO A 135 -22.06 2.87 -17.10
CA PRO A 135 -21.65 1.69 -17.86
C PRO A 135 -20.14 1.39 -17.78
N GLN A 136 -19.30 2.42 -17.57
CA GLN A 136 -17.84 2.23 -17.44
C GLN A 136 -17.43 1.58 -16.10
N ASN A 137 -18.33 1.57 -15.09
CA ASN A 137 -18.06 0.97 -13.78
C ASN A 137 -18.51 -0.50 -13.68
N ILE A 138 -19.26 -1.03 -14.66
CA ILE A 138 -19.77 -2.40 -14.63
C ILE A 138 -18.65 -3.45 -14.49
N PRO A 139 -17.53 -3.38 -15.24
CA PRO A 139 -16.43 -4.34 -15.09
C PRO A 139 -15.84 -4.35 -13.67
N ARG A 140 -15.73 -3.18 -13.05
CA ARG A 140 -15.24 -3.02 -11.68
C ARG A 140 -16.22 -3.61 -10.66
N ILE A 141 -17.51 -3.27 -10.75
CA ILE A 141 -18.54 -3.77 -9.83
C ILE A 141 -18.61 -5.31 -9.89
N LEU A 142 -18.55 -5.89 -11.09
CA LEU A 142 -18.52 -7.34 -11.26
C LEU A 142 -17.25 -7.98 -10.66
N PHE A 143 -16.10 -7.34 -10.86
CA PHE A 143 -14.83 -7.77 -10.29
C PHE A 143 -14.85 -7.74 -8.75
N GLU A 144 -15.29 -6.64 -8.15
CA GLU A 144 -15.45 -6.50 -6.69
C GLU A 144 -16.41 -7.54 -6.11
N LYS A 145 -17.54 -7.77 -6.78
CA LYS A 145 -18.51 -8.80 -6.38
C LYS A 145 -17.89 -10.20 -6.38
N ARG A 146 -17.10 -10.55 -7.40
CA ARG A 146 -16.38 -11.84 -7.44
C ARG A 146 -15.32 -11.95 -6.35
N ILE A 147 -14.54 -10.90 -6.11
CA ILE A 147 -13.55 -10.87 -5.00
C ILE A 147 -14.23 -11.10 -3.66
N ASN A 148 -15.33 -10.40 -3.39
CA ASN A 148 -16.06 -10.55 -2.13
C ASN A 148 -16.63 -11.96 -1.98
N GLY A 149 -17.19 -12.54 -3.05
CA GLY A 149 -17.66 -13.93 -3.05
C GLY A 149 -16.55 -14.94 -2.76
N LEU A 150 -15.34 -14.71 -3.25
CA LEU A 150 -14.18 -15.57 -2.98
C LEU A 150 -13.60 -15.37 -1.57
N ALA A 151 -13.52 -14.13 -1.09
CA ALA A 151 -13.01 -13.80 0.25
C ALA A 151 -13.85 -14.44 1.37
N LEU A 152 -15.13 -14.71 1.13
CA LEU A 152 -16.01 -15.42 2.05
C LEU A 152 -15.74 -16.94 2.10
N LYS A 153 -15.15 -17.52 1.06
CA LYS A 153 -14.92 -18.99 0.98
C LYS A 153 -13.67 -19.45 1.73
N SER A 154 -12.68 -18.59 1.91
CA SER A 154 -11.46 -18.91 2.65
C SER A 154 -10.83 -17.67 3.25
N HIS A 155 -10.35 -17.79 4.50
CA HIS A 155 -9.62 -16.74 5.21
C HIS A 155 -8.43 -16.19 4.39
N ASP A 156 -7.85 -17.03 3.55
CA ASP A 156 -6.63 -16.75 2.82
C ASP A 156 -6.84 -15.87 1.59
N LEU A 157 -8.09 -15.80 1.12
CA LEU A 157 -8.49 -15.00 -0.02
C LEU A 157 -8.87 -13.56 0.36
N LYS A 158 -8.87 -13.22 1.67
CA LYS A 158 -9.09 -11.84 2.16
C LYS A 158 -8.12 -10.83 1.54
N SER A 159 -6.89 -11.25 1.23
CA SER A 159 -5.88 -10.39 0.61
C SER A 159 -6.26 -9.87 -0.79
N LEU A 160 -7.26 -10.49 -1.45
CA LEU A 160 -7.80 -10.00 -2.72
C LEU A 160 -8.51 -8.64 -2.57
N GLN A 161 -9.12 -8.35 -1.41
CA GLN A 161 -9.82 -7.08 -1.19
C GLN A 161 -8.86 -5.87 -1.26
N GLU A 162 -7.59 -6.07 -0.91
CA GLU A 162 -6.58 -5.02 -1.02
C GLU A 162 -6.33 -4.60 -2.48
N ILE A 163 -6.59 -5.47 -3.46
CA ILE A 163 -6.41 -5.14 -4.90
C ILE A 163 -7.35 -4.01 -5.31
N VAL A 164 -8.61 -4.05 -4.85
CA VAL A 164 -9.64 -3.06 -5.19
C VAL A 164 -9.22 -1.68 -4.71
N ASN A 165 -8.72 -1.60 -3.47
CA ASN A 165 -8.26 -0.33 -2.89
C ASN A 165 -7.02 0.21 -3.63
N LEU A 166 -6.07 -0.67 -3.97
CA LEU A 166 -4.85 -0.26 -4.66
C LEU A 166 -5.10 0.15 -6.11
N MET A 167 -6.07 -0.46 -6.79
CA MET A 167 -6.39 -0.16 -8.19
C MET A 167 -6.74 1.31 -8.40
N GLU A 168 -7.45 1.92 -7.44
CA GLU A 168 -7.89 3.31 -7.53
C GLU A 168 -6.76 4.31 -7.26
N VAL A 169 -5.79 3.93 -6.43
CA VAL A 169 -4.73 4.82 -5.94
C VAL A 169 -3.44 4.67 -6.75
N ASN A 170 -3.02 3.43 -7.00
CA ASN A 170 -1.80 3.11 -7.73
C ASN A 170 -1.93 1.72 -8.41
N PRO A 171 -2.24 1.69 -9.72
CA PRO A 171 -2.37 0.46 -10.49
C PRO A 171 -1.12 -0.44 -10.46
N GLU A 172 0.09 0.12 -10.44
CA GLU A 172 1.32 -0.66 -10.36
C GLU A 172 1.41 -1.42 -9.04
N SER A 173 1.09 -0.75 -7.94
CA SER A 173 1.03 -1.37 -6.62
C SER A 173 -0.02 -2.47 -6.57
N ALA A 174 -1.16 -2.29 -7.24
CA ALA A 174 -2.17 -3.34 -7.38
C ALA A 174 -1.64 -4.55 -8.16
N LEU A 175 -0.87 -4.35 -9.23
CA LEU A 175 -0.26 -5.45 -10.00
C LEU A 175 0.83 -6.19 -9.21
N ILE A 176 1.65 -5.46 -8.46
CA ILE A 176 2.62 -6.08 -7.54
C ILE A 176 1.88 -6.93 -6.49
N LYS A 177 0.75 -6.43 -5.97
CA LYS A 177 -0.09 -7.18 -5.03
C LYS A 177 -0.71 -8.42 -5.68
N ILE A 178 -1.28 -8.30 -6.89
CA ILE A 178 -1.82 -9.44 -7.67
C ILE A 178 -0.75 -10.51 -7.85
N ARG A 179 0.47 -10.13 -8.24
CA ARG A 179 1.61 -11.05 -8.36
C ARG A 179 1.92 -11.76 -7.04
N SER A 180 1.99 -11.02 -5.94
CA SER A 180 2.25 -11.61 -4.62
C SER A 180 1.18 -12.63 -4.22
N ILE A 181 -0.10 -12.35 -4.51
CA ILE A 181 -1.20 -13.26 -4.22
C ILE A 181 -1.13 -14.49 -5.13
N ALA A 182 -0.83 -14.30 -6.43
CA ALA A 182 -0.67 -15.40 -7.38
C ALA A 182 0.47 -16.35 -6.97
N GLU A 183 1.58 -15.82 -6.46
CA GLU A 183 2.67 -16.63 -5.92
C GLU A 183 2.22 -17.44 -4.69
N LYS A 184 1.49 -16.83 -3.75
CA LYS A 184 0.96 -17.54 -2.57
C LYS A 184 -0.02 -18.66 -2.95
N ILE A 185 -0.91 -18.39 -3.90
CA ILE A 185 -1.85 -19.38 -4.44
C ILE A 185 -1.09 -20.52 -5.12
N SER A 186 -0.10 -20.20 -5.94
CA SER A 186 0.75 -21.19 -6.61
C SER A 186 1.44 -22.11 -5.61
N ARG A 187 1.99 -21.55 -4.52
CA ARG A 187 2.60 -22.35 -3.45
C ARG A 187 1.60 -23.30 -2.79
N ARG A 188 0.37 -22.83 -2.55
CA ARG A 188 -0.69 -23.65 -1.95
C ARG A 188 -1.12 -24.79 -2.85
N ILE A 189 -1.34 -24.50 -4.13
CA ILE A 189 -1.66 -25.52 -5.13
C ILE A 189 -0.60 -26.62 -5.13
N CYS A 190 0.68 -26.24 -5.16
CA CYS A 190 1.79 -27.19 -5.07
C CYS A 190 1.77 -27.99 -3.75
N ASN A 191 1.67 -27.31 -2.61
CA ASN A 191 1.69 -27.96 -1.29
C ASN A 191 0.51 -28.93 -1.10
N LYS A 192 -0.69 -28.55 -1.54
CA LYS A 192 -1.89 -29.39 -1.49
C LYS A 192 -1.77 -30.61 -2.41
N ALA A 193 -1.03 -30.48 -3.52
CA ALA A 193 -0.64 -31.59 -4.39
C ALA A 193 0.57 -32.41 -3.89
N GLY A 194 1.01 -32.19 -2.65
CA GLY A 194 2.14 -32.92 -2.05
C GLY A 194 3.52 -32.51 -2.57
N VAL A 195 3.65 -31.33 -3.16
CA VAL A 195 4.91 -30.80 -3.69
C VAL A 195 5.49 -29.78 -2.71
N SER A 196 6.72 -30.02 -2.23
CA SER A 196 7.43 -29.02 -1.44
C SER A 196 7.75 -27.80 -2.29
N THR A 197 7.52 -26.62 -1.73
CA THR A 197 7.80 -25.32 -2.39
C THR A 197 8.92 -24.54 -1.71
N GLU A 198 9.64 -25.18 -0.81
CA GLU A 198 10.77 -24.59 -0.10
C GLU A 198 11.83 -24.13 -1.11
N ASN A 199 12.35 -22.92 -0.94
CA ASN A 199 13.36 -22.28 -1.80
C ASN A 199 12.96 -22.06 -3.28
N MET A 200 11.75 -22.42 -3.70
CA MET A 200 11.26 -22.11 -5.04
C MET A 200 10.85 -20.65 -5.15
N ARG A 201 11.21 -19.97 -6.24
CA ARG A 201 10.71 -18.64 -6.61
C ARG A 201 9.44 -18.78 -7.44
N PHE A 202 8.72 -17.68 -7.66
CA PHE A 202 7.50 -17.72 -8.49
C PHE A 202 7.74 -18.23 -9.92
N SER A 203 8.91 -17.94 -10.50
CA SER A 203 9.33 -18.50 -11.80
C SER A 203 9.42 -20.02 -11.80
N ASP A 204 9.80 -20.61 -10.66
CA ASP A 204 10.09 -22.03 -10.52
C ASP A 204 8.80 -22.82 -10.24
N LEU A 205 7.80 -22.16 -9.64
CA LEU A 205 6.48 -22.75 -9.39
C LEU A 205 5.69 -23.00 -10.69
N CYS A 206 5.80 -22.11 -11.69
CA CYS A 206 4.98 -22.21 -12.91
C CYS A 206 5.26 -23.50 -13.72
N PRO A 207 6.51 -23.89 -14.00
CA PRO A 207 6.83 -25.18 -14.63
C PRO A 207 6.33 -26.37 -13.81
N VAL A 208 6.53 -26.37 -12.49
CA VAL A 208 6.10 -27.46 -11.60
C VAL A 208 4.58 -27.68 -11.66
N ILE A 209 3.79 -26.60 -11.62
CA ILE A 209 2.32 -26.67 -11.74
C ILE A 209 1.91 -27.21 -13.11
N SER A 210 2.62 -26.82 -14.17
CA SER A 210 2.37 -27.27 -15.55
C SER A 210 2.70 -28.75 -15.75
N GLU A 211 3.89 -29.19 -15.35
CA GLU A 211 4.38 -30.57 -15.49
C GLU A 211 3.48 -31.56 -14.74
N ARG A 212 3.03 -31.19 -13.55
CA ARG A 212 2.11 -31.98 -12.74
C ARG A 212 0.64 -31.80 -13.11
N LYS A 213 0.34 -30.99 -14.14
CA LYS A 213 -1.01 -30.71 -14.65
C LYS A 213 -1.99 -30.24 -13.55
N LEU A 214 -1.46 -29.53 -12.55
CA LEU A 214 -2.26 -29.04 -11.42
C LEU A 214 -3.24 -27.96 -11.90
N LEU A 215 -2.81 -27.13 -12.86
CA LEU A 215 -3.66 -26.19 -13.59
C LEU A 215 -3.69 -26.52 -15.09
N SER A 216 -4.71 -26.02 -15.76
CA SER A 216 -4.86 -26.04 -17.21
C SER A 216 -3.77 -25.20 -17.88
N ALA A 217 -3.51 -25.45 -19.16
CA ALA A 217 -2.58 -24.62 -19.95
C ALA A 217 -2.97 -23.13 -19.90
N LYS A 218 -4.28 -22.83 -19.90
CA LYS A 218 -4.82 -21.47 -19.73
C LYS A 218 -4.43 -20.88 -18.37
N GLY A 219 -4.59 -21.63 -17.28
CA GLY A 219 -4.17 -21.22 -15.94
C GLY A 219 -2.67 -20.94 -15.84
N ILE A 220 -1.83 -21.74 -16.50
CA ILE A 220 -0.38 -21.51 -16.57
C ILE A 220 -0.04 -20.22 -17.33
N VAL A 221 -0.71 -19.96 -18.45
CA VAL A 221 -0.54 -18.70 -19.20
C VAL A 221 -0.90 -17.50 -18.32
N TYR A 222 -2.01 -17.58 -17.59
CA TYR A 222 -2.39 -16.53 -16.64
C TYR A 222 -1.36 -16.30 -15.54
N LEU A 223 -0.82 -17.35 -14.93
CA LEU A 223 0.23 -17.23 -13.91
C LEU A 223 1.48 -16.55 -14.47
N ASN A 224 1.92 -16.93 -15.67
CA ASN A 224 3.09 -16.32 -16.30
C ASN A 224 2.86 -14.85 -16.66
N ASN A 225 1.68 -14.51 -17.20
CA ASN A 225 1.34 -13.14 -17.54
C ASN A 225 1.28 -12.25 -16.28
N ILE A 226 0.68 -12.73 -15.19
CA ILE A 226 0.67 -12.04 -13.90
C ILE A 226 2.11 -11.85 -13.37
N ARG A 227 2.95 -12.88 -13.46
CA ARG A 227 4.35 -12.81 -13.04
C ARG A 227 5.13 -11.75 -13.82
N ILE A 228 4.98 -11.72 -15.15
CA ILE A 228 5.66 -10.76 -16.02
C ILE A 228 5.16 -9.34 -15.73
N ALA A 229 3.85 -9.13 -15.70
CA ALA A 229 3.26 -7.81 -15.45
C ALA A 229 3.63 -7.26 -14.06
N GLY A 230 3.53 -8.09 -13.01
CA GLY A 230 3.92 -7.66 -11.67
C GLY A 230 5.43 -7.53 -11.46
N ASN A 231 6.27 -8.14 -12.31
CA ASN A 231 7.71 -7.87 -12.34
C ASN A 231 7.98 -6.51 -12.99
N ALA A 232 7.34 -6.23 -14.13
CA ALA A 232 7.45 -4.95 -14.82
C ALA A 232 6.96 -3.79 -13.93
N ALA A 233 5.80 -3.95 -13.27
CA ALA A 233 5.30 -2.97 -12.30
C ALA A 233 6.25 -2.74 -11.10
N ALA A 234 7.05 -3.74 -10.70
CA ALA A 234 8.03 -3.59 -9.63
C ALA A 234 9.33 -2.92 -10.09
N HIS A 235 9.63 -3.00 -11.39
CA HIS A 235 10.86 -2.53 -12.01
C HIS A 235 10.51 -1.75 -13.29
N PRO A 236 9.86 -0.57 -13.18
CA PRO A 236 9.61 0.26 -14.34
C PRO A 236 10.94 0.62 -15.00
N ASP A 237 11.01 0.38 -16.31
CA ASP A 237 12.23 0.55 -17.09
C ASP A 237 12.54 2.05 -17.23
N GLU A 238 13.70 2.51 -16.73
CA GLU A 238 14.06 3.93 -16.66
C GLU A 238 14.22 4.57 -18.05
N ASN A 239 14.35 3.76 -19.11
CA ASN A 239 14.47 4.19 -20.50
C ASN A 239 13.18 4.06 -21.31
N ALA A 240 12.15 3.40 -20.78
CA ALA A 240 10.86 3.30 -21.44
C ALA A 240 9.98 4.46 -20.96
N SER A 241 9.68 5.40 -21.86
CA SER A 241 8.60 6.34 -21.64
C SER A 241 7.31 5.53 -21.47
N THR A 242 6.80 5.45 -20.24
CA THR A 242 5.53 4.83 -19.85
C THR A 242 5.40 3.31 -20.07
N SER A 243 5.61 2.53 -19.01
CA SER A 243 4.67 1.44 -18.75
C SER A 243 3.68 1.92 -17.69
N ASP A 244 2.88 2.95 -18.02
CA ASP A 244 1.83 3.44 -17.14
C ASP A 244 0.72 2.39 -17.11
N PHE A 245 0.80 1.47 -16.16
CA PHE A 245 -0.26 0.51 -15.95
C PHE A 245 -1.56 1.25 -15.59
N SER A 246 -2.63 0.91 -16.31
CA SER A 246 -3.95 1.49 -16.12
C SER A 246 -4.78 0.67 -15.14
N LYS A 247 -5.92 1.23 -14.71
CA LYS A 247 -6.93 0.47 -13.95
C LYS A 247 -7.43 -0.75 -14.73
N ASN A 248 -7.52 -0.65 -16.05
CA ASN A 248 -7.95 -1.76 -16.90
C ASN A 248 -6.95 -2.93 -16.87
N ASP A 249 -5.65 -2.64 -16.80
CA ASP A 249 -4.64 -3.70 -16.65
C ASP A 249 -4.85 -4.45 -15.34
N VAL A 250 -5.08 -3.72 -14.24
CA VAL A 250 -5.38 -4.31 -12.93
C VAL A 250 -6.62 -5.19 -12.99
N LEU A 251 -7.68 -4.75 -13.68
CA LEU A 251 -8.89 -5.56 -13.88
C LEU A 251 -8.60 -6.83 -14.69
N ILE A 252 -7.80 -6.76 -15.76
CA ILE A 252 -7.43 -7.91 -16.59
C ILE A 252 -6.66 -8.94 -15.76
N TYR A 253 -5.61 -8.51 -15.05
CA TYR A 253 -4.78 -9.41 -14.24
C TYR A 253 -5.50 -9.87 -12.97
N GLY A 254 -6.36 -9.02 -12.40
CA GLY A 254 -7.28 -9.35 -11.33
C GLY A 254 -8.27 -10.45 -11.74
N GLN A 255 -8.82 -10.35 -12.95
CA GLN A 255 -9.73 -11.37 -13.46
C GLN A 255 -8.98 -12.68 -13.75
N ALA A 256 -7.74 -12.61 -14.24
CA ALA A 256 -6.90 -13.79 -14.45
C ALA A 256 -6.63 -14.55 -13.14
N ILE A 257 -6.34 -13.86 -12.03
CA ILE A 257 -6.11 -14.52 -10.73
C ILE A 257 -7.40 -15.16 -10.18
N ILE A 258 -8.56 -14.53 -10.38
CA ILE A 258 -9.86 -15.11 -10.02
C ILE A 258 -10.10 -16.42 -10.77
N GLU A 259 -9.83 -16.47 -12.07
CA GLU A 259 -9.99 -17.70 -12.87
C GLU A 259 -9.06 -18.82 -12.41
N ILE A 260 -7.82 -18.49 -12.01
CA ILE A 260 -6.88 -19.45 -11.42
C ILE A 260 -7.42 -20.02 -10.10
N ILE A 261 -7.96 -19.16 -9.23
CA ILE A 261 -8.54 -19.57 -7.94
C ILE A 261 -9.76 -20.47 -8.16
N ASP A 262 -10.66 -20.09 -9.06
CA ASP A 262 -11.86 -20.88 -9.38
C ASP A 262 -11.48 -22.25 -9.95
N GLU A 263 -10.46 -22.33 -10.81
CA GLU A 263 -9.96 -23.61 -11.31
C GLU A 263 -9.35 -24.46 -10.18
N ALA A 264 -8.53 -23.86 -9.32
CA ALA A 264 -7.91 -24.56 -8.20
C ALA A 264 -8.94 -25.08 -7.19
N LEU A 265 -9.97 -24.29 -6.88
CA LEU A 265 -11.09 -24.73 -6.03
C LEU A 265 -11.87 -25.90 -6.63
N LYS A 266 -12.14 -25.89 -7.95
CA LYS A 266 -12.81 -27.01 -8.64
C LYS A 266 -12.01 -28.30 -8.59
N LYS A 267 -10.69 -28.21 -8.43
CA LYS A 267 -9.76 -29.34 -8.33
C LYS A 267 -9.38 -29.71 -6.89
N ASP A 268 -9.99 -29.09 -5.88
CA ASP A 268 -9.66 -29.25 -4.46
C ASP A 268 -8.18 -28.95 -4.13
N LEU A 269 -7.61 -27.94 -4.78
CA LEU A 269 -6.22 -27.52 -4.64
C LEU A 269 -6.03 -26.26 -3.75
N MET A 270 -7.09 -25.80 -3.08
CA MET A 270 -7.14 -24.56 -2.29
C MET A 270 -7.72 -24.76 -0.89
#